data_AF-A0A9P0F3W3-F1
#
_entry.id   AF-A0A9P0F3W3-F1
#
_cell.length_a   1.000
_cell.length_b   1.000
_cell.length_c   1.000
_cell.angle_alpha   90.00
_cell.angle_beta   90.00
_cell.angle_gamma   90.00
#
_symmetry.space_group_name_H-M   'P 1'
#
loop_
_entity.id
_entity.type
_entity.pdbx_description
1 polymer ?
#
loop_
_entity_poly.entity_id
_entity_poly.type
_entity_poly.pdbx_seq_one_letter_code
_entity_poly.pdbx_strand_id
1 'polypeptide(L)'
;MADTVLVAVRTRPLNQSETERTSGSCLVTSVNAPQISVPPDLKLTYNHVFDPSKTQEEVYNTATKNLIIKLFKGYNVTILAYGQTGSGKTYSIGAAYSGESGTEGSS
;
A
#
# COMPACT_ATOMS: atom_id res chain seq x y z
N MET A 1 13.02 1.07 -22.86
CA MET A 1 12.45 1.72 -21.66
C MET A 1 12.61 0.71 -20.54
N ALA A 2 13.44 0.98 -19.54
CA ALA A 2 13.93 -0.05 -18.62
C ALA A 2 12.79 -0.63 -17.74
N ASP A 3 12.67 -1.95 -17.69
CA ASP A 3 11.79 -2.66 -16.75
C ASP A 3 12.45 -2.66 -15.36
N THR A 4 12.39 -1.51 -14.69
CA THR A 4 12.84 -1.40 -13.29
C THR A 4 11.75 -1.87 -12.34
N VAL A 5 12.17 -2.50 -11.24
CA VAL A 5 11.26 -2.89 -10.15
C VAL A 5 10.53 -1.65 -9.62
N LEU A 6 9.19 -1.74 -9.55
CA LEU A 6 8.38 -0.69 -8.94
C LEU A 6 8.24 -0.94 -7.44
N VAL A 7 8.53 0.09 -6.65
CA VAL A 7 8.42 0.07 -5.20
C VAL A 7 7.33 1.03 -4.76
N ALA A 8 6.30 0.47 -4.13
CA ALA A 8 5.23 1.21 -3.49
C ALA A 8 5.31 1.04 -1.97
N VAL A 9 5.35 2.14 -1.24
CA VAL A 9 5.34 2.14 0.23
C VAL A 9 3.96 2.54 0.71
N ARG A 10 3.42 1.77 1.65
CA ARG A 10 2.13 2.04 2.29
C ARG A 10 2.28 2.07 3.79
N THR A 11 1.93 3.20 4.39
CA THR A 11 1.85 3.33 5.85
C THR A 11 0.45 3.01 6.31
N ARG A 12 0.30 2.13 7.31
CA ARG A 12 -1.00 1.86 7.92
C ARG A 12 -1.34 2.90 9.00
N PRO A 13 -2.62 3.09 9.32
CA PRO A 13 -3.01 3.80 10.53
C PRO A 13 -2.40 3.16 11.79
N LEU A 14 -2.12 3.98 12.79
CA LEU A 14 -1.77 3.48 14.12
C LEU A 14 -2.96 2.72 14.70
N ASN A 15 -2.68 1.61 15.38
CA ASN A 15 -3.73 0.92 16.10
C ASN A 15 -4.01 1.62 17.45
N GLN A 16 -5.07 1.20 18.14
CA GLN A 16 -5.46 1.83 19.41
C GLN A 16 -4.34 1.76 20.46
N SER A 17 -3.72 0.58 20.64
CA SER A 17 -2.63 0.40 21.61
C SER A 17 -1.39 1.23 21.29
N GLU A 18 -1.09 1.49 20.01
CA GLU A 18 0.01 2.33 19.56
C GLU A 18 -0.29 3.81 19.77
N THR A 19 -1.54 4.21 19.57
CA THR A 19 -2.03 5.58 19.80
C THR A 19 -1.97 5.92 21.28
N GLU A 20 -2.28 4.97 22.16
CA GLU A 20 -2.19 5.13 23.61
C GLU A 20 -0.74 5.17 24.13
N ARG A 21 0.17 4.46 23.46
CA ARG A 21 1.58 4.34 23.89
C ARG A 21 2.52 5.38 23.29
N THR A 22 2.12 6.03 22.20
CA THR A 22 3.02 6.87 21.39
C THR A 22 2.36 8.20 21.10
N SER A 23 3.11 9.29 21.17
CA SER A 23 2.60 10.64 20.90
C SER A 23 2.29 10.93 19.42
N GLY A 24 2.31 9.92 18.54
CA GLY A 24 2.02 10.06 17.11
C GLY A 24 2.83 9.11 16.23
N SER A 25 2.64 9.24 14.91
CA SER A 25 3.41 8.50 13.91
C SER A 25 4.83 9.05 13.79
N CYS A 26 5.83 8.17 13.83
CA CYS A 26 7.23 8.51 13.52
C CYS A 26 7.47 8.69 12.00
N LEU A 27 6.48 8.36 11.18
CA LEU A 27 6.55 8.47 9.73
C LEU A 27 5.73 9.65 9.25
N VAL A 28 6.34 10.50 8.42
CA VAL A 28 5.68 11.63 7.76
C VAL A 28 5.69 11.41 6.26
N THR A 29 4.51 11.36 5.65
CA THR A 29 4.35 11.28 4.19
C THR A 29 4.28 12.69 3.60
N SER A 30 4.99 12.93 2.50
CA SER A 30 4.92 14.20 1.78
C SER A 30 3.69 14.24 0.88
N VAL A 31 2.94 15.35 0.90
CA VAL A 31 1.75 15.53 0.05
C VAL A 31 2.12 15.75 -1.43
N ASN A 32 3.28 16.37 -1.69
CA ASN A 32 3.66 16.83 -3.03
C ASN A 32 4.65 15.89 -3.75
N ALA A 33 5.12 14.83 -3.09
CA ALA A 33 6.13 13.94 -3.64
C ALA A 33 5.93 12.51 -3.09
N PRO A 34 6.29 11.46 -3.84
CA PRO A 34 6.28 10.09 -3.36
C PRO A 34 7.45 9.84 -2.39
N GLN A 35 7.44 10.55 -1.27
CA GLN A 35 8.51 10.60 -0.28
C GLN A 35 7.96 10.36 1.12
N ILE A 36 8.69 9.56 1.89
CA ILE A 36 8.48 9.34 3.32
C ILE A 36 9.69 9.88 4.09
N SER A 37 9.43 10.53 5.22
CA SER A 37 10.44 11.07 6.12
C SER A 37 10.37 10.37 7.47
N VAL A 38 11.53 9.99 7.99
CA VAL A 38 11.72 9.51 9.37
C VAL A 38 12.56 10.59 10.07
N PRO A 39 11.97 11.41 10.94
CA PRO A 39 12.69 12.47 11.64
C PRO A 39 13.84 11.92 12.49
N PRO A 40 14.92 12.70 12.66
CA PRO A 40 15.11 14.05 12.13
C PRO A 40 15.57 14.09 10.66
N ASP A 41 16.36 13.11 10.18
CA ASP A 41 17.23 13.36 9.01
C ASP A 41 17.03 12.41 7.82
N LEU A 42 16.15 11.40 7.91
CA LEU A 42 16.02 10.39 6.85
C LEU A 42 14.83 10.70 5.93
N LYS A 43 15.10 10.88 4.64
CA LYS A 43 14.09 11.05 3.59
C LYS A 43 14.29 10.02 2.50
N LEU A 44 13.24 9.27 2.18
CA LEU A 44 13.29 8.17 1.22
C LEU A 44 12.23 8.38 0.16
N THR A 45 12.63 8.27 -1.11
CA THR A 45 11.75 8.48 -2.27
C THR A 45 11.52 7.16 -2.97
N TYR A 46 10.26 6.90 -3.34
CA TYR A 46 9.82 5.66 -3.97
C TYR A 46 9.00 5.96 -5.23
N ASN A 47 8.57 4.93 -5.97
CA ASN A 47 7.67 5.15 -7.11
C ASN A 47 6.29 5.63 -6.63
N HIS A 48 5.81 5.06 -5.53
CA HIS A 48 4.55 5.44 -4.90
C HIS A 48 4.67 5.44 -3.37
N VAL A 49 4.04 6.41 -2.72
CA VAL A 49 3.90 6.47 -1.26
C VAL A 49 2.42 6.70 -0.94
N PHE A 50 1.87 5.85 -0.09
CA PHE A 50 0.48 5.89 0.34
C PHE A 50 0.42 6.15 1.83
N ASP A 51 -0.20 7.27 2.20
CA ASP A 51 -0.45 7.63 3.60
C ASP A 51 -1.59 6.77 4.20
N PRO A 52 -1.79 6.82 5.53
CA PRO A 52 -2.79 6.01 6.21
C PRO A 52 -4.24 6.23 5.75
N SER A 53 -4.56 7.36 5.11
CA SER A 53 -5.92 7.64 4.61
C SER A 53 -6.22 6.94 3.28
N LYS A 54 -5.23 6.32 2.63
CA LYS A 54 -5.38 5.72 1.30
C LYS A 54 -6.10 4.38 1.32
N THR A 55 -7.16 4.31 0.54
CA THR A 55 -8.03 3.14 0.39
C THR A 55 -7.34 2.01 -0.41
N GLN A 56 -7.88 0.79 -0.29
CA GLN A 56 -7.44 -0.35 -1.11
C GLN A 56 -7.55 -0.06 -2.60
N GLU A 57 -8.65 0.57 -3.00
CA GLU A 57 -8.93 0.90 -4.40
C GLU A 57 -7.91 1.91 -4.94
N GLU A 58 -7.60 2.98 -4.20
CA GLU A 58 -6.57 3.95 -4.60
C GLU A 58 -5.20 3.30 -4.77
N VAL A 59 -4.82 2.41 -3.85
CA VAL A 59 -3.55 1.66 -3.93
C VAL A 59 -3.53 0.76 -5.17
N TYR A 60 -4.61 0.02 -5.43
CA TYR A 60 -4.72 -0.85 -6.60
C TYR A 60 -4.66 -0.06 -7.91
N ASN A 61 -5.46 1.00 -8.05
CA ASN A 61 -5.54 1.80 -9.26
C ASN A 61 -4.21 2.48 -9.58
N THR A 62 -3.46 2.89 -8.56
CA THR A 62 -2.19 3.62 -8.72
C THR A 62 -1.01 2.69 -8.99
N ALA A 63 -0.81 1.66 -8.16
CA ALA A 63 0.42 0.85 -8.20
C ALA A 63 0.27 -0.48 -8.96
N THR A 64 -0.95 -1.03 -9.04
CA THR A 64 -1.16 -2.42 -9.49
C THR A 64 -1.82 -2.50 -10.87
N LYS A 65 -2.81 -1.65 -11.16
CA LYS A 65 -3.63 -1.73 -12.38
C LYS A 65 -2.81 -1.79 -13.67
N ASN A 66 -1.77 -0.95 -13.78
CA ASN A 66 -0.90 -0.94 -14.96
C ASN A 66 -0.08 -2.22 -15.11
N LEU A 67 0.29 -2.87 -14.00
CA LEU A 67 0.98 -4.16 -14.03
C LEU A 67 0.05 -5.26 -14.53
N ILE A 68 -1.22 -5.25 -14.12
CA ILE A 68 -2.23 -6.20 -14.64
C ILE A 68 -2.45 -6.02 -16.14
N ILE A 69 -2.44 -4.79 -16.66
CA ILE A 69 -2.50 -4.54 -18.10
C ILE A 69 -1.28 -5.15 -18.82
N LYS A 70 -0.09 -5.10 -18.23
CA LYS A 70 1.11 -5.77 -18.79
C LYS A 70 0.93 -7.29 -18.80
N LEU A 71 0.32 -7.88 -17.77
CA LEU A 71 0.03 -9.32 -17.74
C LEU A 71 -0.78 -9.76 -18.98
N PHE A 72 -1.84 -9.02 -19.34
CA PHE A 72 -2.64 -9.31 -20.53
C PHE A 72 -1.91 -9.11 -21.87
N LYS A 73 -0.78 -8.41 -21.87
CA LYS A 73 0.10 -8.26 -23.03
C LYS A 73 1.15 -9.37 -23.13
N GLY A 74 1.07 -10.39 -22.26
CA GLY A 74 1.98 -11.55 -22.27
C GLY A 74 3.23 -11.38 -21.41
N TYR A 75 3.28 -10.38 -20.53
CA TYR A 75 4.41 -10.19 -19.61
C TYR A 75 4.20 -10.93 -18.30
N ASN A 76 5.26 -11.56 -17.77
CA ASN A 76 5.23 -12.10 -16.41
C ASN A 76 5.27 -10.95 -15.41
N VAL A 77 4.32 -10.95 -14.48
CA VAL A 77 4.17 -9.92 -13.45
C VAL A 77 4.15 -10.59 -12.09
N THR A 78 4.91 -10.04 -11.15
CA THR A 78 4.92 -10.49 -9.76
C THR A 78 4.74 -9.29 -8.84
N ILE A 79 3.81 -9.40 -7.90
CA ILE A 79 3.54 -8.40 -6.87
C ILE A 79 3.78 -9.08 -5.53
N LEU A 80 4.63 -8.46 -4.72
CA LEU A 80 4.98 -8.95 -3.39
C LEU A 80 4.75 -7.83 -2.37
N ALA A 81 4.25 -8.21 -1.19
CA ALA A 81 4.15 -7.31 -0.05
C ALA A 81 5.23 -7.66 0.97
N TYR A 82 6.01 -6.67 1.39
CA TYR A 82 7.11 -6.82 2.33
C TYR A 82 6.95 -5.86 3.51
N GLY A 83 7.42 -6.28 4.70
CA GLY A 83 7.35 -5.49 5.93
C GLY A 83 7.27 -6.38 7.18
N GLN A 84 7.38 -5.75 8.36
CA GLN A 84 7.30 -6.45 9.66
C GLN A 84 5.95 -7.13 9.92
N THR A 85 5.88 -8.02 10.91
CA THR A 85 4.61 -8.57 11.39
C THR A 85 3.69 -7.44 11.87
N GLY A 86 2.40 -7.51 11.50
CA GLY A 86 1.43 -6.45 11.81
C GLY A 86 1.50 -5.21 10.91
N SER A 87 2.34 -5.17 9.85
CA SER A 87 2.43 -4.02 8.94
C SER A 87 1.30 -3.91 7.90
N GLY A 88 0.38 -4.88 7.84
CA GLY A 88 -0.73 -4.87 6.88
C GLY A 88 -0.46 -5.53 5.52
N LYS A 89 0.53 -6.44 5.41
CA LYS A 89 0.81 -7.21 4.17
C LYS A 89 -0.40 -7.99 3.67
N THR A 90 -1.00 -8.82 4.52
CA THR A 90 -2.18 -9.65 4.20
C THR A 90 -3.37 -8.79 3.78
N TYR A 91 -3.58 -7.68 4.50
CA TYR A 91 -4.61 -6.69 4.18
C TYR A 91 -4.37 -6.03 2.81
N SER A 92 -3.12 -5.68 2.49
CA SER A 92 -2.77 -5.01 1.23
C SER A 92 -2.88 -5.94 0.01
N ILE A 93 -2.52 -7.23 0.14
CA ILE A 93 -2.66 -8.22 -0.94
C ILE A 93 -4.09 -8.77 -1.06
N GLY A 94 -4.88 -8.74 0.02
CA GLY A 94 -6.20 -9.36 0.05
C GLY A 94 -6.16 -10.89 0.21
N ALA A 95 -5.03 -11.46 0.64
CA ALA A 95 -4.85 -12.91 0.75
C ALA A 95 -5.71 -13.59 1.84
N ALA A 96 -6.35 -12.81 2.72
CA ALA A 96 -7.29 -13.29 3.74
C ALA A 96 -8.74 -12.85 3.46
N TYR A 97 -9.06 -12.54 2.20
CA TYR A 97 -10.43 -12.24 1.81
C TYR A 97 -11.29 -13.52 1.86
N SER A 98 -12.03 -13.69 2.95
CA SER A 98 -13.14 -14.64 3.03
C SER A 98 -14.31 -13.98 2.32
N GLY A 99 -14.61 -14.40 1.09
CA GLY A 99 -15.63 -13.75 0.28
C GLY A 99 -16.97 -13.61 1.00
N GLU A 100 -17.38 -12.38 1.28
CA GLU A 100 -18.79 -12.09 1.37
C GLU A 100 -19.32 -12.14 -0.07
N SER A 101 -19.95 -13.27 -0.40
CA SER A 101 -20.90 -13.32 -1.49
C SER A 101 -22.02 -12.35 -1.14
N GLY A 102 -21.94 -11.13 -1.69
CA GLY A 102 -23.06 -10.20 -1.64
C GLY A 102 -24.28 -10.91 -2.21
N THR A 103 -25.26 -11.19 -1.36
CA THR A 103 -26.58 -11.60 -1.83
C THR A 103 -27.13 -10.45 -2.65
N GLU A 104 -27.21 -10.65 -3.96
CA GLU A 104 -28.08 -9.89 -4.85
C GLU A 104 -29.52 -10.09 -4.36
N GLY A 105 -29.95 -9.23 -3.43
CA GLY A 105 -31.35 -9.03 -3.11
C GLY A 105 -31.99 -8.27 -4.27
N SER A 106 -32.69 -9.03 -5.10
CA SER A 106 -33.56 -8.54 -6.18
C SER A 106 -34.74 -7.73 -5.64
N SER A 107 -35.18 -6.76 -6.46
CA SER A 107 -36.42 -5.96 -6.41
C SER A 107 -36.46 -4.75 -5.47
#